data_AF-A0AA42RCU4-F1
#
_entry.id   AF-A0AA42RCU4-F1
#
_cell.length_a   1.000
_cell.length_b   1.000
_cell.length_c   1.000
_cell.angle_alpha   90.00
_cell.angle_beta   90.00
_cell.angle_gamma   90.00
#
_symmetry.space_group_name_H-M   'P 1'
#
loop_
_entity.id
_entity.type
_entity.pdbx_description
1 polymer ?
#
loop_
_entity_poly.entity_id
_entity_poly.type
_entity_poly.pdbx_seq_one_letter_code
_entity_poly.pdbx_strand_id
1 'polypeptide(L)'
;MANLQEVVSWDLGVYQLETSDPVLGGPGGTSNKQAQALANRTTYLKQHVDDIEAGVTAAGKANKLTTARNVAIAGDVTGQASFDGSANITINVTYKNSGVVAGTYRSVTVDAKGNITAGSNPTTLAGYGITDAIPSSQKGAVNGVATLDGGGKVPVSQLPATAIVDTFVVGSQAAMLALTAEIGDVAVRTDLNKSFILRVTGASTLANWQELLTPTDSVQSVDGMTGDVTIATATEGVKGKAQIATQAEVNAGTDDTKFVTAKKLLAWVKQATETVLGMMKVATQAQTNAGTDDGVAVTPKKLRAGFSVLLGSNGYLAFPTWLGGLIIQWGEMSVPVNATATSALPIAFPTAAFQGVCTYNNPSSASPPADSISFPTNGSVTIGVRADGSGNYIMRYIALGY
;
A
#
# COMPACT_ATOMS: atom_id res chain seq x y z
N MET A 1 -11.02 12.41 -148.38
CA MET A 1 -12.30 12.90 -147.83
C MET A 1 -11.99 13.60 -146.52
N ALA A 2 -12.55 14.77 -146.25
CA ALA A 2 -12.36 15.45 -144.96
C ALA A 2 -13.36 14.88 -143.94
N ASN A 3 -12.87 14.47 -142.77
CA ASN A 3 -13.72 14.01 -141.66
C ASN A 3 -14.32 15.22 -140.93
N LEU A 4 -15.44 15.02 -140.23
CA LEU A 4 -15.93 15.98 -139.25
C LEU A 4 -14.90 16.12 -138.12
N GLN A 5 -14.64 17.36 -137.67
CA GLN A 5 -13.65 17.60 -136.62
C GLN A 5 -14.32 17.41 -135.26
N GLU A 6 -13.92 16.38 -134.53
CA GLU A 6 -14.49 16.06 -133.22
C GLU A 6 -13.86 16.91 -132.11
N VAL A 7 -14.68 17.35 -131.16
CA VAL A 7 -14.25 18.11 -129.97
C VAL A 7 -14.83 17.44 -128.73
N VAL A 8 -14.05 17.39 -127.65
CA VAL A 8 -14.49 16.87 -126.34
C VAL A 8 -15.48 17.86 -125.71
N SER A 9 -16.75 17.76 -126.07
CA SER A 9 -17.81 18.60 -125.51
C SER A 9 -19.14 17.85 -125.41
N TRP A 10 -19.93 18.16 -124.39
CA TRP A 10 -21.30 17.67 -124.25
C TRP A 10 -22.29 18.76 -124.67
N ASP A 11 -22.74 18.71 -125.92
CA ASP A 11 -23.81 19.58 -126.41
C ASP A 11 -25.13 19.24 -125.71
N LEU A 12 -25.95 20.22 -125.32
CA LEU A 12 -27.20 19.98 -124.55
C LEU A 12 -28.30 19.25 -125.35
N GLY A 13 -28.26 19.31 -126.69
CA GLY A 13 -29.20 18.64 -127.59
C GLY A 13 -28.56 18.21 -128.91
N VAL A 14 -29.25 17.37 -129.68
CA VAL A 14 -28.93 17.16 -131.10
C VAL A 14 -29.89 18.04 -131.90
N TYR A 15 -29.35 18.92 -132.74
CA TYR A 15 -30.16 19.83 -133.56
C TYR A 15 -31.15 19.04 -134.43
N GLN A 16 -32.38 19.49 -134.63
CA GLN A 16 -33.29 18.89 -135.60
C GLN A 16 -33.19 19.69 -136.89
N LEU A 17 -32.96 19.02 -138.03
CA LEU A 17 -33.06 19.70 -139.32
C LEU A 17 -34.52 20.08 -139.57
N GLU A 18 -34.75 21.37 -139.76
CA GLU A 18 -36.06 21.90 -140.11
C GLU A 18 -36.25 21.90 -141.62
N THR A 19 -37.49 21.87 -142.09
CA THR A 19 -37.78 21.86 -143.55
C THR A 19 -37.34 23.15 -144.24
N SER A 20 -37.10 24.22 -143.49
CA SER A 20 -36.58 25.50 -143.97
C SER A 20 -35.06 25.61 -143.96
N ASP A 21 -34.34 24.62 -143.42
CA ASP A 21 -32.89 24.69 -143.28
C ASP A 21 -32.16 24.48 -144.62
N PRO A 22 -31.16 25.29 -144.96
CA PRO A 22 -30.36 25.09 -146.16
C PRO A 22 -29.50 23.83 -146.04
N VAL A 23 -29.38 23.07 -147.14
CA VAL A 23 -28.46 21.92 -147.22
C VAL A 23 -27.02 22.41 -147.35
N LEU A 24 -26.43 22.80 -146.22
CA LEU A 24 -25.07 23.32 -146.14
C LEU A 24 -24.15 22.29 -145.50
N GLY A 25 -23.22 21.75 -146.30
CA GLY A 25 -22.13 20.89 -145.85
C GLY A 25 -20.91 21.68 -145.34
N GLY A 26 -19.81 20.97 -145.09
CA GLY A 26 -18.57 21.54 -144.55
C GLY A 26 -18.59 21.79 -143.03
N PRO A 27 -17.49 22.26 -142.44
CA PRO A 27 -17.40 22.56 -141.01
C PRO A 27 -18.45 23.58 -140.58
N GLY A 28 -19.28 23.25 -139.58
CA GLY A 28 -20.34 24.12 -139.08
C GLY A 28 -21.58 24.27 -139.98
N GLY A 29 -21.61 23.61 -141.14
CA GLY A 29 -22.76 23.60 -142.05
C GLY A 29 -23.99 22.94 -141.43
N THR A 30 -25.18 23.46 -141.72
CA THR A 30 -26.44 23.02 -141.10
C THR A 30 -26.70 21.52 -141.27
N SER A 31 -26.37 20.94 -142.43
CA SER A 31 -26.56 19.50 -142.70
C SER A 31 -25.65 18.60 -141.86
N ASN A 32 -24.52 19.13 -141.37
CA ASN A 32 -23.54 18.39 -140.57
C ASN A 32 -23.72 18.59 -139.07
N LYS A 33 -24.56 19.54 -138.61
CA LYS A 33 -24.73 19.88 -137.19
C LYS A 33 -25.16 18.68 -136.34
N GLN A 34 -26.08 17.86 -136.86
CA GLN A 34 -26.54 16.65 -136.18
C GLN A 34 -25.41 15.64 -135.95
N ALA A 35 -24.69 15.31 -137.03
CA ALA A 35 -23.57 14.39 -136.99
C ALA A 35 -22.43 14.91 -136.12
N GLN A 36 -22.13 16.21 -136.20
CA GLN A 36 -21.11 16.87 -135.39
C GLN A 36 -21.42 16.81 -133.88
N ALA A 37 -22.66 17.12 -133.48
CA ALA A 37 -23.07 17.06 -132.07
C ALA A 37 -23.00 15.62 -131.51
N LEU A 38 -23.39 14.63 -132.31
CA LEU A 38 -23.26 13.22 -131.94
C LEU A 38 -21.80 12.77 -131.84
N ALA A 39 -20.95 13.20 -132.77
CA ALA A 39 -19.52 12.89 -132.76
C ALA A 39 -18.80 13.52 -131.56
N ASN A 40 -19.10 14.78 -131.23
CA ASN A 40 -18.56 15.47 -130.05
C ASN A 40 -18.98 14.78 -128.75
N ARG A 41 -20.26 14.42 -128.60
CA ARG A 41 -20.75 13.66 -127.43
C ARG A 41 -20.09 12.30 -127.32
N THR A 42 -19.91 11.60 -128.44
CA THR A 42 -19.22 10.30 -128.48
C THR A 42 -17.76 10.45 -128.03
N THR A 43 -17.08 11.49 -128.50
CA THR A 43 -15.71 11.83 -128.10
C THR A 43 -15.62 12.19 -126.62
N TYR A 44 -16.58 12.98 -126.11
CA TYR A 44 -16.69 13.29 -124.68
C TYR A 44 -16.88 12.03 -123.83
N LEU A 45 -17.79 11.15 -124.22
CA LEU A 45 -18.02 9.88 -123.51
C LEU A 45 -16.81 8.95 -123.60
N LYS A 46 -16.15 8.86 -124.76
CA LYS A 46 -14.94 8.05 -124.95
C LYS A 46 -13.80 8.57 -124.09
N GLN A 47 -13.55 9.88 -124.08
CA GLN A 47 -12.54 10.49 -123.22
C GLN A 47 -12.86 10.25 -121.74
N HIS A 48 -14.13 10.38 -121.34
CA HIS A 48 -14.53 10.12 -119.96
C HIS A 48 -14.32 8.65 -119.55
N VAL A 49 -14.60 7.70 -120.45
CA VAL A 49 -14.31 6.27 -120.24
C VAL A 49 -12.80 6.04 -120.14
N ASP A 50 -12.01 6.60 -121.06
CA ASP A 50 -10.55 6.48 -121.06
C ASP A 50 -9.92 7.09 -119.80
N ASP A 51 -10.43 8.23 -119.34
CA ASP A 51 -9.99 8.87 -118.11
C ASP A 51 -10.32 8.03 -116.88
N ILE A 52 -11.45 7.33 -116.86
CA ILE A 52 -11.80 6.38 -115.78
C ILE A 52 -10.86 5.16 -115.82
N GLU A 53 -10.61 4.59 -117.00
CA GLU A 53 -9.75 3.43 -117.18
C GLU A 53 -8.27 3.72 -116.87
N ALA A 54 -7.79 4.92 -117.23
CA ALA A 54 -6.44 5.40 -116.92
C ALA A 54 -6.30 5.92 -115.47
N GLY A 55 -7.41 6.05 -114.73
CA GLY A 55 -7.43 6.57 -113.35
C GLY A 55 -7.24 8.08 -113.23
N VAL A 56 -7.39 8.83 -114.33
CA VAL A 56 -7.36 10.30 -114.38
C VAL A 56 -8.61 10.89 -113.74
N THR A 57 -9.77 10.30 -113.99
CA THR A 57 -11.05 10.65 -113.35
C THR A 57 -11.46 9.54 -112.37
N ALA A 58 -11.85 9.91 -111.15
CA ALA A 58 -12.32 8.93 -110.17
C ALA A 58 -13.65 8.31 -110.59
N ALA A 59 -13.77 6.98 -110.50
CA ALA A 59 -15.06 6.30 -110.63
C ALA A 59 -15.97 6.66 -109.44
N GLY A 60 -17.21 7.04 -109.69
CA GLY A 60 -18.16 7.42 -108.63
C GLY A 60 -18.57 6.26 -107.72
N LYS A 61 -18.55 5.01 -108.21
CA LYS A 61 -18.75 3.77 -107.43
C LYS A 61 -18.14 2.57 -108.16
N ALA A 62 -17.72 1.56 -107.41
CA ALA A 62 -17.26 0.28 -107.94
C ALA A 62 -17.99 -0.87 -107.22
N ASN A 63 -18.39 -1.91 -107.97
CA ASN A 63 -19.11 -3.05 -107.39
C ASN A 63 -18.17 -4.05 -106.67
N LYS A 64 -16.93 -4.21 -107.17
CA LYS A 64 -15.86 -5.02 -106.58
C LYS A 64 -14.52 -4.74 -107.27
N LEU A 65 -13.41 -5.13 -106.65
CA LEU A 65 -12.10 -5.19 -107.27
C LEU A 65 -12.07 -6.28 -108.36
N THR A 66 -11.55 -5.95 -109.53
CA THR A 66 -11.37 -6.91 -110.64
C THR A 66 -10.45 -8.07 -110.23
N THR A 67 -9.39 -7.76 -109.48
CA THR A 67 -8.51 -8.74 -108.88
C THR A 67 -8.61 -8.62 -107.37
N ALA A 68 -9.13 -9.66 -106.72
CA ALA A 68 -9.17 -9.72 -105.26
C ALA A 68 -7.77 -9.58 -104.68
N ARG A 69 -7.64 -8.89 -103.55
CA ARG A 69 -6.37 -8.71 -102.86
C ARG A 69 -6.36 -9.54 -101.60
N ASN A 70 -5.28 -10.26 -101.38
CA ASN A 70 -5.05 -10.96 -100.12
C ASN A 70 -4.61 -9.94 -99.07
N VAL A 71 -5.50 -9.62 -98.14
CA VAL A 71 -5.21 -8.72 -97.02
C VAL A 71 -4.58 -9.57 -95.92
N ALA A 72 -3.32 -9.30 -95.60
CA ALA A 72 -2.56 -10.06 -94.62
C ALA A 72 -2.28 -9.22 -93.36
N ILE A 73 -2.42 -9.85 -92.20
CA ILE A 73 -1.96 -9.38 -90.90
C ILE A 73 -0.67 -10.16 -90.60
N ALA A 74 0.40 -9.43 -90.27
CA ALA A 74 1.72 -9.99 -90.00
C ALA A 74 2.24 -9.56 -88.62
N GLY A 75 3.14 -10.36 -88.03
CA GLY A 75 3.73 -10.12 -86.71
C GLY A 75 3.33 -11.18 -85.70
N ASP A 76 3.04 -10.75 -84.46
CA ASP A 76 2.71 -11.64 -83.33
C ASP A 76 1.33 -12.31 -83.49
N VAL A 77 0.47 -11.71 -84.32
CA VAL A 77 -0.77 -12.29 -84.84
C VAL A 77 -0.62 -12.41 -86.35
N THR A 78 -0.94 -13.58 -86.90
CA THR A 78 -0.87 -13.82 -88.34
C THR A 78 -2.21 -14.29 -88.88
N GLY A 79 -2.60 -13.83 -90.05
CA GLY A 79 -3.84 -14.23 -90.70
C GLY A 79 -3.99 -13.52 -92.02
N GLN A 80 -4.73 -14.11 -92.94
CA GLN A 80 -4.97 -13.49 -94.23
C GLN A 80 -6.31 -13.93 -94.80
N ALA A 81 -6.94 -13.04 -95.57
CA ALA A 81 -8.12 -13.37 -96.34
C ALA A 81 -8.16 -12.57 -97.65
N SER A 82 -8.81 -13.14 -98.65
CA SER A 82 -9.05 -12.47 -99.92
C SER A 82 -10.20 -11.48 -99.79
N PHE A 83 -10.00 -10.23 -100.21
CA PHE A 83 -11.00 -9.18 -100.26
C PHE A 83 -11.13 -8.62 -101.67
N ASP A 84 -12.36 -8.54 -102.17
CA ASP A 84 -12.70 -7.85 -103.42
C ASP A 84 -13.80 -6.80 -103.25
N GLY A 85 -14.33 -6.58 -102.04
CA GLY A 85 -15.38 -5.60 -101.78
C GLY A 85 -16.81 -6.06 -102.09
N SER A 86 -17.04 -7.31 -102.52
CA SER A 86 -18.41 -7.78 -102.78
C SER A 86 -19.23 -8.05 -101.50
N ALA A 87 -18.57 -8.28 -100.38
CA ALA A 87 -19.18 -8.52 -99.07
C ALA A 87 -18.19 -8.21 -97.92
N ASN A 88 -18.71 -8.16 -96.69
CA ASN A 88 -17.87 -8.14 -95.50
C ASN A 88 -17.08 -9.46 -95.38
N ILE A 89 -15.84 -9.38 -94.90
CA ILE A 89 -14.99 -10.55 -94.66
C ILE A 89 -14.55 -10.61 -93.20
N THR A 90 -14.21 -11.81 -92.73
CA THR A 90 -13.53 -12.04 -91.45
C THR A 90 -12.15 -12.61 -91.73
N ILE A 91 -11.11 -12.00 -91.18
CA ILE A 91 -9.76 -12.56 -91.20
C ILE A 91 -9.62 -13.44 -89.96
N ASN A 92 -9.63 -14.75 -90.15
CA ASN A 92 -9.26 -15.67 -89.09
C ASN A 92 -7.77 -15.52 -88.81
N VAL A 93 -7.44 -15.25 -87.55
CA VAL A 93 -6.06 -15.02 -87.13
C VAL A 93 -5.59 -16.11 -86.18
N THR A 94 -4.30 -16.38 -86.24
CA THR A 94 -3.56 -17.24 -85.31
C THR A 94 -2.61 -16.36 -84.52
N TYR A 95 -2.74 -16.36 -83.20
CA TYR A 95 -1.74 -15.77 -82.32
C TYR A 95 -0.54 -16.70 -82.22
N LYS A 96 0.68 -16.16 -82.30
CA LYS A 96 1.90 -16.95 -82.19
C LYS A 96 1.97 -17.59 -80.80
N ASN A 97 2.25 -18.90 -80.74
CA ASN A 97 2.39 -19.59 -79.46
C ASN A 97 3.50 -18.93 -78.63
N SER A 98 3.23 -18.68 -77.34
CA SER A 98 4.20 -18.07 -76.42
C SER A 98 5.43 -18.94 -76.16
N GLY A 99 5.34 -20.24 -76.47
CA GLY A 99 6.34 -21.24 -76.11
C GLY A 99 6.19 -21.78 -74.69
N VAL A 100 5.32 -21.18 -73.88
CA VAL A 100 5.01 -21.67 -72.52
C VAL A 100 4.00 -22.80 -72.60
N VAL A 101 4.30 -23.92 -71.93
CA VAL A 101 3.40 -25.08 -71.85
C VAL A 101 2.13 -24.68 -71.10
N ALA A 102 0.97 -25.09 -71.60
CA ALA A 102 -0.31 -24.83 -70.94
C ALA A 102 -0.33 -25.39 -69.51
N GLY A 103 -0.66 -24.53 -68.55
CA GLY A 103 -0.69 -24.89 -67.13
C GLY A 103 -0.90 -23.67 -66.23
N THR A 104 -1.04 -23.92 -64.93
CA THR A 104 -1.11 -22.87 -63.91
C THR A 104 0.29 -22.52 -63.45
N TYR A 105 0.60 -21.22 -63.43
CA TYR A 105 1.88 -20.68 -62.98
C TYR A 105 1.68 -19.70 -61.84
N ARG A 106 2.55 -19.75 -60.84
CA ARG A 106 2.54 -18.82 -59.70
C ARG A 106 3.41 -17.57 -59.94
N SER A 107 4.27 -17.61 -60.95
CA SER A 107 5.05 -16.47 -61.44
C SER A 107 5.26 -16.59 -62.95
N VAL A 108 5.23 -15.46 -63.66
CA VAL A 108 5.43 -15.39 -65.11
C VAL A 108 6.51 -14.38 -65.44
N THR A 109 7.32 -14.69 -66.45
CA THR A 109 8.24 -13.72 -67.07
C THR A 109 7.58 -13.19 -68.32
N VAL A 110 7.65 -11.87 -68.50
CA VAL A 110 7.12 -11.19 -69.69
C VAL A 110 8.23 -10.55 -70.50
N ASP A 111 8.03 -10.45 -71.81
CA ASP A 111 8.87 -9.62 -72.66
C ASP A 111 8.55 -8.12 -72.50
N ALA A 112 9.28 -7.26 -73.21
CA ALA A 112 9.05 -5.81 -73.18
C ALA A 112 7.68 -5.40 -73.74
N LYS A 113 6.97 -6.29 -74.43
CA LYS A 113 5.60 -6.06 -74.95
C LYS A 113 4.53 -6.58 -73.99
N GLY A 114 4.90 -7.24 -72.89
CA GLY A 114 3.98 -7.84 -71.92
C GLY A 114 3.51 -9.25 -72.28
N ASN A 115 4.06 -9.89 -73.32
CA ASN A 115 3.75 -11.29 -73.62
C ASN A 115 4.46 -12.21 -72.65
N ILE A 116 3.78 -13.26 -72.18
CA ILE A 116 4.37 -14.26 -71.30
C ILE A 116 5.39 -15.10 -72.09
N THR A 117 6.64 -15.17 -71.63
CA THR A 117 7.73 -15.92 -72.28
C THR A 117 8.21 -17.11 -71.47
N ALA A 118 7.96 -17.12 -70.17
CA ALA A 118 8.20 -18.25 -69.28
C ALA A 118 7.22 -18.24 -68.11
N GLY A 119 6.96 -19.41 -67.55
CA GLY A 119 6.19 -19.57 -66.32
C GLY A 119 6.96 -20.43 -65.33
N SER A 120 6.87 -20.10 -64.04
CA SER A 120 7.44 -20.89 -62.95
C SER A 120 6.45 -21.08 -61.79
N ASN A 121 6.67 -22.14 -60.99
CA ASN A 121 5.88 -22.45 -59.80
C ASN A 121 6.77 -22.47 -58.55
N PRO A 122 7.24 -21.31 -58.06
CA PRO A 122 8.04 -21.28 -56.84
C PRO A 122 7.29 -21.88 -55.65
N THR A 123 8.01 -22.64 -54.84
CA THR A 123 7.53 -23.22 -53.57
C THR A 123 8.28 -22.67 -52.35
N THR A 124 9.28 -21.81 -52.58
CA THR A 124 10.12 -21.21 -51.54
C THR A 124 10.05 -19.68 -51.59
N LEU A 125 10.31 -19.02 -50.46
CA LEU A 125 10.37 -17.55 -50.38
C LEU A 125 11.40 -16.97 -51.36
N ALA A 126 12.58 -17.60 -51.46
CA ALA A 126 13.63 -17.21 -52.39
C ALA A 126 13.18 -17.32 -53.86
N GLY A 127 12.42 -18.36 -54.22
CA GLY A 127 11.87 -18.50 -55.57
C GLY A 127 10.83 -17.43 -55.91
N TYR A 128 10.20 -16.81 -54.91
CA TYR A 128 9.35 -15.63 -55.08
C TYR A 128 10.10 -14.30 -55.01
N GLY A 129 11.40 -14.30 -54.69
CA GLY A 129 12.17 -13.07 -54.48
C GLY A 129 11.80 -12.31 -53.19
N ILE A 130 11.13 -12.96 -52.24
CA ILE A 130 10.74 -12.34 -50.96
C ILE A 130 11.97 -12.30 -50.05
N THR A 131 12.39 -11.10 -49.63
CA THR A 131 13.65 -10.86 -48.88
C THR A 131 13.43 -10.40 -47.44
N ASP A 132 12.23 -9.98 -47.10
CA ASP A 132 11.82 -9.42 -45.81
C ASP A 132 11.07 -10.43 -44.92
N ALA A 133 10.86 -11.65 -45.40
CA ALA A 133 10.25 -12.73 -44.64
C ALA A 133 11.27 -13.45 -43.75
N ILE A 134 10.79 -13.98 -42.62
CA ILE A 134 11.58 -14.86 -41.75
C ILE A 134 11.64 -16.27 -42.36
N PRO A 135 12.83 -16.78 -42.75
CA PRO A 135 12.98 -18.13 -43.28
C PRO A 135 12.72 -19.20 -42.22
N SER A 136 12.20 -20.36 -42.63
CA SER A 136 12.01 -21.50 -41.72
C SER A 136 13.30 -21.96 -41.05
N SER A 137 14.44 -21.80 -41.71
CA SER A 137 15.77 -22.11 -41.17
C SER A 137 16.20 -21.19 -40.01
N GLN A 138 15.59 -20.01 -39.86
CA GLN A 138 15.89 -19.10 -38.76
C GLN A 138 14.97 -19.30 -37.54
N LYS A 139 13.90 -20.09 -37.67
CA LYS A 139 12.96 -20.34 -36.57
C LYS A 139 13.56 -21.33 -35.58
N GLY A 140 13.78 -20.90 -34.34
CA GLY A 140 14.31 -21.76 -33.27
C GLY A 140 15.77 -22.18 -33.49
N ALA A 141 16.48 -21.51 -34.41
CA ALA A 141 17.88 -21.73 -34.69
C ALA A 141 18.77 -20.76 -33.89
N VAL A 142 20.05 -21.12 -33.72
CA VAL A 142 21.06 -20.24 -33.11
C VAL A 142 21.18 -18.97 -33.95
N ASN A 143 21.23 -17.81 -33.30
CA ASN A 143 21.21 -16.47 -33.93
C ASN A 143 19.96 -16.19 -34.80
N GLY A 144 18.91 -16.99 -34.66
CA GLY A 144 17.64 -16.82 -35.34
C GLY A 144 16.58 -16.13 -34.47
N VAL A 145 15.31 -16.42 -34.78
CA VAL A 145 14.16 -15.92 -34.03
C VAL A 145 13.59 -17.01 -33.13
N ALA A 146 13.05 -16.62 -31.97
CA ALA A 146 12.33 -17.53 -31.08
C ALA A 146 11.02 -18.01 -31.72
N THR A 147 10.65 -19.27 -31.49
CA THR A 147 9.33 -19.82 -31.83
C THR A 147 8.39 -19.74 -30.63
N LEU A 148 7.10 -19.96 -30.87
CA LEU A 148 6.11 -20.14 -29.82
C LEU A 148 5.67 -21.61 -29.73
N ASP A 149 5.35 -22.08 -28.53
CA ASP A 149 4.71 -23.36 -28.25
C ASP A 149 3.19 -23.32 -28.51
N GLY A 150 2.50 -24.43 -28.27
CA GLY A 150 1.04 -24.54 -28.44
C GLY A 150 0.21 -23.62 -27.53
N GLY A 151 0.83 -23.02 -26.51
CA GLY A 151 0.22 -22.04 -25.61
C GLY A 151 0.60 -20.59 -25.94
N GLY A 152 1.28 -20.35 -27.07
CA GLY A 152 1.71 -19.02 -27.50
C GLY A 152 2.88 -18.44 -26.71
N LYS A 153 3.67 -19.25 -26.01
CA LYS A 153 4.85 -18.82 -25.24
C LYS A 153 6.14 -19.27 -25.89
N VAL A 154 7.24 -18.59 -25.63
CA VAL A 154 8.57 -19.06 -26.05
C VAL A 154 8.89 -20.37 -25.31
N PRO A 155 9.18 -21.49 -26.00
CA PRO A 155 9.54 -22.73 -25.34
C PRO A 155 10.74 -22.55 -24.42
N VAL A 156 10.70 -23.15 -23.24
CA VAL A 156 11.80 -23.07 -22.24
C VAL A 156 13.14 -23.55 -22.80
N SER A 157 13.15 -24.43 -23.80
CA SER A 157 14.36 -24.89 -24.50
C SER A 157 15.05 -23.81 -25.34
N GLN A 158 14.38 -22.69 -25.61
CA GLN A 158 14.94 -21.50 -26.29
C GLN A 158 15.27 -20.38 -25.31
N LEU A 159 15.00 -20.55 -24.02
CA LEU A 159 15.42 -19.65 -22.96
C LEU A 159 16.75 -20.15 -22.37
N PRO A 160 17.68 -19.26 -22.00
CA PRO A 160 18.84 -19.65 -21.21
C PRO A 160 18.40 -20.34 -19.91
N ALA A 161 19.05 -21.44 -19.53
CA ALA A 161 18.71 -22.32 -18.41
C ALA A 161 18.90 -21.69 -17.00
N THR A 162 18.78 -20.38 -16.84
CA THR A 162 19.13 -19.66 -15.61
C THR A 162 17.94 -19.20 -14.78
N ALA A 163 16.72 -19.71 -15.01
CA ALA A 163 15.56 -19.30 -14.20
C ALA A 163 14.39 -20.30 -14.23
N ILE A 164 14.62 -21.58 -13.94
CA ILE A 164 13.58 -22.35 -13.24
C ILE A 164 13.90 -22.14 -11.75
N VAL A 165 12.92 -21.63 -11.00
CA VAL A 165 13.08 -21.28 -9.58
C VAL A 165 12.07 -22.12 -8.82
N ASP A 166 12.33 -23.42 -8.73
CA ASP A 166 11.63 -24.26 -7.77
C ASP A 166 12.28 -24.06 -6.40
N THR A 167 11.42 -23.92 -5.37
CA THR A 167 11.87 -23.77 -3.99
C THR A 167 11.59 -25.05 -3.21
N PHE A 168 12.64 -25.69 -2.72
CA PHE A 168 12.58 -26.92 -1.95
C PHE A 168 12.83 -26.64 -0.46
N VAL A 169 11.96 -27.11 0.42
CA VAL A 169 12.15 -27.02 1.88
C VAL A 169 12.67 -28.36 2.40
N VAL A 170 13.87 -28.37 2.99
CA VAL A 170 14.56 -29.58 3.43
C VAL A 170 15.05 -29.46 4.87
N GLY A 171 15.12 -30.60 5.57
CA GLY A 171 15.52 -30.69 6.98
C GLY A 171 16.99 -31.00 7.24
N SER A 172 17.82 -31.14 6.20
CA SER A 172 19.25 -31.44 6.35
C SER A 172 20.04 -31.18 5.07
N GLN A 173 21.37 -31.13 5.19
CA GLN A 173 22.28 -31.13 4.03
C GLN A 173 22.09 -32.34 3.12
N ALA A 174 21.94 -33.54 3.70
CA ALA A 174 21.79 -34.77 2.91
C ALA A 174 20.52 -34.74 2.05
N ALA A 175 19.42 -34.21 2.61
CA ALA A 175 18.19 -33.99 1.87
C ALA A 175 18.35 -32.93 0.77
N MET A 176 19.09 -31.85 1.02
CA MET A 176 19.42 -30.83 0.00
C MET A 176 20.21 -31.43 -1.18
N LEU A 177 21.24 -32.23 -0.88
CA LEU A 177 22.09 -32.84 -1.91
C LEU A 177 21.37 -33.96 -2.69
N ALA A 178 20.28 -34.49 -2.16
CA ALA A 178 19.46 -35.50 -2.83
C ALA A 178 18.37 -34.90 -3.74
N LEU A 179 18.25 -33.57 -3.82
CA LEU A 179 17.26 -32.91 -4.66
C LEU A 179 17.56 -33.12 -6.15
N THR A 180 16.52 -33.38 -6.93
CA THR A 180 16.56 -33.23 -8.39
C THR A 180 16.35 -31.75 -8.71
N ALA A 181 17.42 -30.96 -8.61
CA ALA A 181 17.40 -29.51 -8.77
C ALA A 181 18.29 -29.05 -9.95
N GLU A 182 17.91 -27.93 -10.54
CA GLU A 182 18.54 -27.29 -11.69
C GLU A 182 19.18 -25.95 -11.27
N ILE A 183 20.05 -25.39 -12.11
CA ILE A 183 20.72 -24.11 -11.80
C ILE A 183 19.64 -23.03 -11.63
N GLY A 184 19.65 -22.35 -10.48
CA GLY A 184 18.67 -21.33 -10.12
C GLY A 184 17.67 -21.77 -9.04
N ASP A 185 17.52 -23.06 -8.79
CA ASP A 185 16.64 -23.58 -7.74
C ASP A 185 17.15 -23.22 -6.34
N VAL A 186 16.20 -23.04 -5.42
CA VAL A 186 16.48 -22.62 -4.05
C VAL A 186 16.15 -23.74 -3.07
N ALA A 187 17.12 -24.13 -2.25
CA ALA A 187 16.90 -25.02 -1.11
C ALA A 187 16.87 -24.23 0.19
N VAL A 188 15.73 -24.26 0.89
CA VAL A 188 15.55 -23.74 2.25
C VAL A 188 15.90 -24.84 3.24
N ARG A 189 17.04 -24.68 3.90
CA ARG A 189 17.56 -25.59 4.92
C ARG A 189 17.08 -25.18 6.30
N THR A 190 16.04 -25.84 6.78
CA THR A 190 15.42 -25.58 8.09
C THR A 190 16.30 -25.95 9.28
N ASP A 191 17.30 -26.83 9.07
CA ASP A 191 18.30 -27.17 10.10
C ASP A 191 19.27 -26.02 10.39
N LEU A 192 19.48 -25.12 9.42
CA LEU A 192 20.38 -23.97 9.55
C LEU A 192 19.66 -22.61 9.54
N ASN A 193 18.35 -22.58 9.25
CA ASN A 193 17.59 -21.36 8.93
C ASN A 193 18.23 -20.53 7.81
N LYS A 194 18.72 -21.22 6.76
CA LYS A 194 19.42 -20.61 5.62
C LYS A 194 18.82 -21.05 4.29
N SER A 195 18.95 -20.18 3.30
CA SER A 195 18.57 -20.48 1.91
C SER A 195 19.82 -20.61 1.04
N PHE A 196 19.83 -21.58 0.15
CA PHE A 196 20.92 -21.85 -0.78
C PHE A 196 20.38 -21.85 -2.21
N ILE A 197 21.12 -21.29 -3.16
CA ILE A 197 20.80 -21.33 -4.59
C ILE A 197 21.82 -22.20 -5.33
N LEU A 198 21.36 -23.11 -6.19
CA LEU A 198 22.24 -23.95 -7.01
C LEU A 198 22.83 -23.10 -8.15
N ARG A 199 24.16 -22.90 -8.17
CA ARG A 199 24.85 -22.03 -9.16
C ARG A 199 25.39 -22.76 -10.36
N VAL A 200 25.64 -24.06 -10.25
CA VAL A 200 26.20 -24.91 -11.31
C VAL A 200 25.56 -26.30 -11.26
N THR A 201 25.61 -27.06 -12.35
CA THR A 201 24.92 -28.36 -12.45
C THR A 201 25.47 -29.38 -11.44
N GLY A 202 24.59 -30.25 -10.93
CA GLY A 202 24.92 -31.31 -9.98
C GLY A 202 24.57 -30.95 -8.53
N ALA A 203 23.29 -31.08 -8.18
CA ALA A 203 22.76 -30.80 -6.85
C ALA A 203 23.40 -31.64 -5.72
N SER A 204 23.97 -32.80 -6.05
CA SER A 204 24.64 -33.70 -5.10
C SER A 204 25.96 -33.18 -4.54
N THR A 205 26.51 -32.10 -5.09
CA THR A 205 27.79 -31.51 -4.65
C THR A 205 27.55 -30.23 -3.87
N LEU A 206 27.93 -30.18 -2.59
CA LEU A 206 27.69 -29.01 -1.73
C LEU A 206 28.32 -27.71 -2.26
N ALA A 207 29.51 -27.77 -2.86
CA ALA A 207 30.20 -26.60 -3.41
C ALA A 207 29.45 -25.92 -4.57
N ASN A 208 28.47 -26.61 -5.17
CA ASN A 208 27.64 -26.07 -6.25
C ASN A 208 26.52 -25.17 -5.71
N TRP A 209 26.21 -25.27 -4.42
CA TRP A 209 25.21 -24.47 -3.72
C TRP A 209 25.85 -23.21 -3.12
N GLN A 210 25.23 -22.07 -3.34
CA GLN A 210 25.62 -20.81 -2.72
C GLN A 210 24.60 -20.41 -1.68
N GLU A 211 25.08 -20.16 -0.47
CA GLU A 211 24.27 -19.53 0.56
C GLU A 211 23.83 -18.14 0.09
N LEU A 212 22.52 -17.91 0.08
CA LEU A 212 21.93 -16.61 -0.16
C LEU A 212 22.06 -15.82 1.15
N LEU A 213 23.06 -14.96 1.22
CA LEU A 213 23.29 -14.11 2.38
C LEU A 213 22.12 -13.13 2.49
N THR A 214 21.18 -13.42 3.39
CA THR A 214 20.25 -12.40 3.86
C THR A 214 21.05 -11.46 4.78
N PRO A 215 20.80 -10.14 4.76
CA PRO A 215 21.34 -9.27 5.80
C PRO A 215 21.03 -9.89 7.17
N THR A 216 21.99 -9.89 8.09
CA THR A 216 21.71 -10.28 9.46
C THR A 216 20.63 -9.34 10.01
N ASP A 217 19.42 -9.85 10.19
CA ASP A 217 18.37 -9.18 10.92
C ASP A 217 18.82 -9.06 12.39
N SER A 218 19.58 -8.02 12.70
CA SER A 218 19.95 -7.70 14.07
C SER A 218 19.96 -6.19 14.25
N VAL A 219 19.26 -5.74 15.29
CA VAL A 219 19.30 -4.39 15.82
C VAL A 219 20.74 -3.86 15.79
N GLN A 220 21.01 -2.82 15.00
CA GLN A 220 22.38 -2.34 14.77
C GLN A 220 23.02 -1.76 16.03
N SER A 221 22.22 -1.24 16.97
CA SER A 221 22.71 -0.89 18.30
C SER A 221 21.58 -0.72 19.30
N VAL A 222 21.84 -1.06 20.57
CA VAL A 222 21.11 -0.51 21.72
C VAL A 222 22.12 0.30 22.52
N ASP A 223 21.89 1.60 22.68
CA ASP A 223 22.79 2.53 23.38
C ASP A 223 24.27 2.48 22.93
N GLY A 224 24.51 2.27 21.63
CA GLY A 224 25.85 2.29 21.02
C GLY A 224 26.64 0.97 21.07
N MET A 225 26.06 -0.12 21.57
CA MET A 225 26.66 -1.46 21.56
C MET A 225 26.11 -2.29 20.38
N THR A 226 26.99 -2.92 19.60
CA THR A 226 26.68 -3.81 18.47
C THR A 226 26.87 -5.28 18.85
N GLY A 227 26.03 -6.21 18.35
CA GLY A 227 26.11 -7.66 18.60
C GLY A 227 24.87 -8.25 19.30
N ASP A 228 25.00 -9.49 19.82
CA ASP A 228 23.94 -10.16 20.57
C ASP A 228 23.57 -9.35 21.83
N VAL A 229 22.33 -8.86 21.89
CA VAL A 229 21.83 -8.10 23.05
C VAL A 229 21.47 -9.06 24.19
N THR A 230 22.49 -9.54 24.89
CA THR A 230 22.32 -10.33 26.11
C THR A 230 22.16 -9.40 27.32
N ILE A 231 20.92 -9.06 27.66
CA ILE A 231 20.64 -8.27 28.88
C ILE A 231 20.72 -9.21 30.09
N ALA A 232 21.83 -9.14 30.82
CA ALA A 232 22.03 -9.89 32.06
C ALA A 232 21.06 -9.44 33.18
N THR A 233 20.86 -10.29 34.18
CA THR A 233 20.16 -9.92 35.41
C THR A 233 20.94 -8.83 36.14
N ALA A 234 20.25 -7.82 36.68
CA ALA A 234 20.88 -6.78 37.47
C ALA A 234 21.55 -7.37 38.72
N THR A 235 22.72 -6.83 39.07
CA THR A 235 23.42 -7.11 40.34
C THR A 235 23.89 -5.80 40.94
N GLU A 236 24.39 -5.81 42.18
CA GLU A 236 24.93 -4.59 42.81
C GLU A 236 26.08 -3.95 42.02
N GLY A 237 26.84 -4.74 41.25
CA GLY A 237 27.98 -4.26 40.46
C GLY A 237 27.72 -4.05 38.96
N VAL A 238 26.55 -4.47 38.44
CA VAL A 238 26.29 -4.52 36.99
C VAL A 238 24.86 -4.06 36.69
N LYS A 239 24.74 -3.09 35.77
CA LYS A 239 23.44 -2.68 35.21
C LYS A 239 22.81 -3.86 34.45
N GLY A 240 21.54 -4.15 34.70
CA GLY A 240 20.83 -5.24 34.04
C GLY A 240 19.32 -5.13 34.19
N LYS A 241 18.61 -6.21 33.86
CA LYS A 241 17.16 -6.33 34.07
C LYS A 241 16.86 -7.04 35.39
N ALA A 242 15.81 -6.63 36.07
CA ALA A 242 15.30 -7.35 37.25
C ALA A 242 13.77 -7.37 37.20
N GLN A 243 13.19 -8.46 37.67
CA GLN A 243 11.74 -8.58 37.73
C GLN A 243 11.18 -7.73 38.87
N ILE A 244 9.91 -7.37 38.80
CA ILE A 244 9.24 -6.68 39.90
C ILE A 244 8.77 -7.74 40.92
N ALA A 245 9.18 -7.62 42.18
CA ALA A 245 8.80 -8.54 43.26
C ALA A 245 7.28 -8.58 43.45
N THR A 246 6.68 -9.71 43.76
CA THR A 246 5.26 -9.83 44.16
C THR A 246 5.07 -9.37 45.62
N GLN A 247 3.82 -9.18 46.07
CA GLN A 247 3.58 -8.79 47.46
C GLN A 247 4.03 -9.86 48.46
N ALA A 248 3.90 -11.14 48.10
CA ALA A 248 4.35 -12.25 48.94
C ALA A 248 5.87 -12.23 49.12
N GLU A 249 6.61 -11.98 48.04
CA GLU A 249 8.08 -11.91 48.06
C GLU A 249 8.58 -10.72 48.88
N VAL A 250 7.94 -9.54 48.74
CA VAL A 250 8.26 -8.37 49.57
C VAL A 250 8.01 -8.63 51.05
N ASN A 251 6.95 -9.36 51.39
CA ASN A 251 6.67 -9.73 52.78
C ASN A 251 7.66 -10.76 53.33
N ALA A 252 8.20 -11.65 52.49
CA ALA A 252 9.18 -12.65 52.89
C ALA A 252 10.58 -12.03 53.09
N GLY A 253 10.94 -11.03 52.29
CA GLY A 253 12.16 -10.23 52.48
C GLY A 253 13.48 -10.97 52.21
N THR A 254 13.46 -12.03 51.40
CA THR A 254 14.62 -12.90 51.14
C THR A 254 15.22 -12.77 49.74
N ASP A 255 14.50 -12.17 48.79
CA ASP A 255 14.92 -12.06 47.38
C ASP A 255 15.49 -10.66 47.08
N ASP A 256 16.78 -10.61 46.75
CA ASP A 256 17.52 -9.38 46.39
C ASP A 256 17.66 -9.19 44.86
N THR A 257 17.01 -10.03 44.05
CA THR A 257 17.11 -9.99 42.59
C THR A 257 15.98 -9.20 41.92
N LYS A 258 15.09 -8.59 42.71
CA LYS A 258 13.84 -7.98 42.24
C LYS A 258 13.60 -6.58 42.78
N PHE A 259 12.94 -5.73 41.99
CA PHE A 259 12.57 -4.37 42.40
C PHE A 259 11.25 -4.32 43.17
N VAL A 260 11.20 -3.50 44.22
CA VAL A 260 9.97 -3.16 44.96
C VAL A 260 9.30 -1.92 44.32
N THR A 261 7.99 -1.96 44.12
CA THR A 261 7.22 -0.79 43.64
C THR A 261 6.62 -0.01 44.80
N ALA A 262 6.31 1.27 44.55
CA ALA A 262 5.63 2.13 45.52
C ALA A 262 4.37 1.49 46.13
N LYS A 263 3.57 0.77 45.32
CA LYS A 263 2.38 0.03 45.81
C LYS A 263 2.74 -1.04 46.84
N LYS A 264 3.83 -1.77 46.62
CA LYS A 264 4.27 -2.87 47.49
C LYS A 264 4.94 -2.37 48.76
N LEU A 265 5.69 -1.27 48.64
CA LEU A 265 6.24 -0.55 49.79
C LEU A 265 5.12 -0.01 50.70
N LEU A 266 4.08 0.59 50.11
CA LEU A 266 2.92 1.09 50.87
C LEU A 266 2.17 -0.05 51.59
N ALA A 267 2.08 -1.23 50.97
CA ALA A 267 1.44 -2.39 51.60
C ALA A 267 2.31 -3.07 52.68
N TRP A 268 3.64 -2.90 52.61
CA TRP A 268 4.55 -3.35 53.66
C TRP A 268 4.47 -2.47 54.91
N VAL A 269 4.12 -1.19 54.74
CA VAL A 269 3.77 -0.29 55.84
C VAL A 269 2.47 -0.77 56.50
N LYS A 270 2.59 -1.53 57.58
CA LYS A 270 1.46 -2.07 58.35
C LYS A 270 1.29 -1.31 59.67
N GLN A 271 0.04 -1.20 60.11
CA GLN A 271 -0.29 -0.76 61.46
C GLN A 271 0.26 -1.79 62.46
N ALA A 272 0.96 -1.33 63.50
CA ALA A 272 1.42 -2.20 64.56
C ALA A 272 0.24 -2.82 65.31
N THR A 273 0.37 -4.09 65.69
CA THR A 273 -0.54 -4.80 66.59
C THR A 273 0.30 -5.56 67.62
N GLU A 274 -0.32 -6.15 68.63
CA GLU A 274 0.39 -6.94 69.66
C GLU A 274 1.21 -8.11 69.08
N THR A 275 0.88 -8.59 67.87
CA THR A 275 1.53 -9.75 67.23
C THR A 275 2.33 -9.39 65.97
N VAL A 276 2.18 -8.17 65.45
CA VAL A 276 2.79 -7.75 64.19
C VAL A 276 3.55 -6.43 64.40
N LEU A 277 4.86 -6.47 64.16
CA LEU A 277 5.68 -5.27 64.10
C LEU A 277 5.17 -4.35 62.98
N GLY A 278 5.02 -3.07 63.29
CA GLY A 278 4.49 -2.08 62.36
C GLY A 278 4.69 -0.66 62.86
N MET A 279 4.05 0.29 62.18
CA MET A 279 4.05 1.69 62.59
C MET A 279 2.82 2.02 63.42
N MET A 280 2.98 2.90 64.41
CA MET A 280 1.87 3.48 65.18
C MET A 280 1.76 4.96 64.90
N LYS A 281 0.53 5.48 64.88
CA LYS A 281 0.30 6.92 64.87
C LYS A 281 0.43 7.48 66.28
N VAL A 282 0.71 8.77 66.39
CA VAL A 282 0.68 9.46 67.69
C VAL A 282 -0.77 9.74 68.07
N ALA A 283 -1.18 9.34 69.28
CA ALA A 283 -2.53 9.56 69.78
C ALA A 283 -2.85 11.06 69.82
N THR A 284 -4.09 11.45 69.50
CA THR A 284 -4.62 12.78 69.80
C THR A 284 -4.97 12.89 71.30
N GLN A 285 -5.18 14.11 71.80
CA GLN A 285 -5.60 14.30 73.19
C GLN A 285 -6.98 13.65 73.45
N ALA A 286 -7.90 13.73 72.48
CA ALA A 286 -9.21 13.10 72.57
C ALA A 286 -9.11 11.57 72.66
N GLN A 287 -8.26 10.95 71.83
CA GLN A 287 -8.01 9.50 71.90
C GLN A 287 -7.39 9.09 73.24
N THR A 288 -6.45 9.89 73.77
CA THR A 288 -5.85 9.62 75.08
C THR A 288 -6.90 9.69 76.20
N ASN A 289 -7.82 10.66 76.13
CA ASN A 289 -8.89 10.79 77.12
C ASN A 289 -9.94 9.68 77.01
N ALA A 290 -10.22 9.19 75.80
CA ALA A 290 -11.19 8.12 75.56
C ALA A 290 -10.67 6.74 75.99
N GLY A 291 -9.37 6.48 75.80
CA GLY A 291 -8.72 5.25 76.30
C GLY A 291 -9.13 3.97 75.59
N THR A 292 -9.60 4.03 74.34
CA THR A 292 -10.16 2.89 73.58
C THR A 292 -9.38 2.48 72.32
N ASP A 293 -8.33 3.22 71.94
CA ASP A 293 -7.60 3.02 70.68
C ASP A 293 -6.21 2.41 70.92
N ASP A 294 -6.03 1.15 70.52
CA ASP A 294 -4.78 0.40 70.63
C ASP A 294 -3.83 0.63 69.43
N GLY A 295 -4.25 1.42 68.44
CA GLY A 295 -3.47 1.72 67.23
C GLY A 295 -2.54 2.93 67.37
N VAL A 296 -2.51 3.57 68.55
CA VAL A 296 -1.82 4.85 68.74
C VAL A 296 -0.88 4.86 69.93
N ALA A 297 0.25 5.56 69.78
CA ALA A 297 1.21 5.78 70.84
C ALA A 297 0.89 7.09 71.62
N VAL A 298 0.81 6.99 72.94
CA VAL A 298 0.64 8.15 73.84
C VAL A 298 1.99 8.83 74.06
N THR A 299 2.03 10.17 73.95
CA THR A 299 3.25 10.95 74.19
C THR A 299 3.34 11.42 75.64
N PRO A 300 4.55 11.72 76.18
CA PRO A 300 4.69 12.26 77.53
C PRO A 300 3.84 13.51 77.82
N LYS A 301 3.64 14.37 76.81
CA LYS A 301 2.76 15.55 76.90
C LYS A 301 1.30 15.16 77.23
N LYS A 302 0.81 14.08 76.63
CA LYS A 302 -0.58 13.63 76.80
C LYS A 302 -0.77 12.82 78.08
N LEU A 303 0.28 12.10 78.50
CA LEU A 303 0.33 11.44 79.81
C LEU A 303 0.28 12.45 80.96
N ARG A 304 0.97 13.60 80.82
CA ARG A 304 0.95 14.70 81.80
C ARG A 304 -0.33 15.55 81.71
N ALA A 305 -1.00 15.59 80.56
CA ALA A 305 -2.20 16.40 80.38
C ALA A 305 -3.34 15.94 81.31
N GLY A 306 -3.85 16.87 82.11
CA GLY A 306 -4.88 16.62 83.11
C GLY A 306 -4.36 16.36 84.53
N PHE A 307 -3.06 16.09 84.71
CA PHE A 307 -2.44 16.13 86.04
C PHE A 307 -2.07 17.58 86.38
N SER A 308 -2.65 18.13 87.45
CA SER A 308 -2.27 19.43 88.01
C SER A 308 -1.88 19.27 89.47
N VAL A 309 -0.81 19.94 89.90
CA VAL A 309 -0.27 19.80 91.25
C VAL A 309 0.27 21.13 91.78
N LEU A 310 -0.03 21.41 93.04
CA LEU A 310 0.52 22.52 93.80
C LEU A 310 0.97 22.02 95.17
N LEU A 311 2.29 22.01 95.43
CA LEU A 311 2.88 21.52 96.68
C LEU A 311 3.22 22.68 97.63
N GLY A 312 2.20 23.35 98.14
CA GLY A 312 2.33 24.38 99.17
C GLY A 312 1.70 23.98 100.51
N SER A 313 1.81 24.85 101.52
CA SER A 313 1.09 24.68 102.80
C SER A 313 -0.42 24.57 102.59
N ASN A 314 -0.94 25.30 101.62
CA ASN A 314 -2.24 25.06 101.00
C ASN A 314 -1.98 24.57 99.57
N GLY A 315 -2.36 23.34 99.27
CA GLY A 315 -1.96 22.67 98.04
C GLY A 315 -3.01 21.69 97.54
N TYR A 316 -2.77 21.15 96.34
CA TYR A 316 -3.65 20.17 95.74
C TYR A 316 -2.93 19.24 94.77
N LEU A 317 -3.56 18.10 94.51
CA LEU A 317 -3.29 17.18 93.42
C LEU A 317 -4.62 16.92 92.70
N ALA A 318 -4.70 17.28 91.43
CA ALA A 318 -5.84 17.01 90.56
C ALA A 318 -5.46 15.93 89.54
N PHE A 319 -6.20 14.83 89.55
CA PHE A 319 -6.08 13.76 88.56
C PHE A 319 -6.78 14.16 87.25
N PRO A 320 -6.34 13.63 86.11
CA PRO A 320 -6.99 13.86 84.84
C PRO A 320 -8.46 13.46 84.83
N THR A 321 -9.27 14.16 84.05
CA THR A 321 -10.71 13.87 83.90
C THR A 321 -10.99 12.47 83.37
N TRP A 322 -10.08 11.90 82.56
CA TRP A 322 -10.18 10.52 82.07
C TRP A 322 -9.90 9.46 83.15
N LEU A 323 -9.28 9.84 84.28
CA LEU A 323 -9.10 9.00 85.47
C LEU A 323 -10.19 9.25 86.53
N GLY A 324 -11.32 9.87 86.13
CA GLY A 324 -12.42 10.19 87.03
C GLY A 324 -12.31 11.54 87.72
N GLY A 325 -11.27 12.35 87.43
CA GLY A 325 -11.20 13.76 87.83
C GLY A 325 -11.06 14.03 89.34
N LEU A 326 -10.65 13.02 90.12
CA LEU A 326 -10.44 13.17 91.56
C LEU A 326 -9.46 14.32 91.87
N ILE A 327 -9.82 15.14 92.84
CA ILE A 327 -9.00 16.22 93.37
C ILE A 327 -8.81 15.98 94.86
N ILE A 328 -7.56 16.05 95.29
CA ILE A 328 -7.14 16.01 96.69
C ILE A 328 -6.57 17.38 97.01
N GLN A 329 -7.14 18.07 97.99
CA GLN A 329 -6.68 19.39 98.43
C GLN A 329 -6.35 19.34 99.92
N TRP A 330 -5.39 20.14 100.35
CA TRP A 330 -5.04 20.30 101.75
C TRP A 330 -4.75 21.75 102.06
N GLY A 331 -4.87 22.11 103.34
CA GLY A 331 -4.50 23.44 103.78
C GLY A 331 -4.50 23.60 105.29
N GLU A 332 -4.11 24.78 105.73
CA GLU A 332 -4.07 25.19 107.12
C GLU A 332 -4.76 26.54 107.31
N MET A 333 -5.49 26.70 108.41
CA MET A 333 -6.15 27.97 108.75
C MET A 333 -6.26 28.17 110.26
N SER A 334 -6.22 29.44 110.67
CA SER A 334 -6.44 29.85 112.06
C SER A 334 -7.93 30.04 112.33
N VAL A 335 -8.48 29.28 113.26
CA VAL A 335 -9.90 29.29 113.63
C VAL A 335 -10.04 29.79 115.08
N PRO A 336 -10.84 30.84 115.35
CA PRO A 336 -11.08 31.27 116.72
C PRO A 336 -11.80 30.19 117.55
N VAL A 337 -11.52 30.17 118.86
CA VAL A 337 -12.23 29.28 119.79
C VAL A 337 -13.75 29.51 119.74
N ASN A 338 -14.53 28.42 119.79
CA ASN A 338 -16.00 28.43 119.77
C ASN A 338 -16.60 29.19 118.58
N ALA A 339 -15.89 29.22 117.44
CA ALA A 339 -16.30 29.87 116.21
C ALA A 339 -16.03 28.99 114.99
N THR A 340 -16.52 29.42 113.85
CA THR A 340 -16.15 28.90 112.55
C THR A 340 -15.29 29.91 111.80
N ALA A 341 -14.38 29.42 110.98
CA ALA A 341 -13.68 30.23 110.01
C ALA A 341 -13.76 29.56 108.64
N THR A 342 -13.82 30.37 107.58
CA THR A 342 -13.92 29.90 106.20
C THR A 342 -12.72 30.40 105.42
N SER A 343 -12.11 29.51 104.63
CA SER A 343 -11.01 29.83 103.73
C SER A 343 -11.31 29.32 102.32
N ALA A 344 -10.68 29.94 101.32
CA ALA A 344 -10.75 29.45 99.94
C ALA A 344 -9.93 28.15 99.80
N LEU A 345 -10.48 27.17 99.08
CA LEU A 345 -9.71 26.02 98.62
C LEU A 345 -8.72 26.47 97.53
N PRO A 346 -7.54 25.82 97.43
CA PRO A 346 -6.56 26.12 96.38
C PRO A 346 -7.15 26.12 94.96
N ILE A 347 -8.08 25.20 94.67
CA ILE A 347 -8.92 25.18 93.49
C ILE A 347 -10.37 24.81 93.87
N ALA A 348 -11.35 25.25 93.08
CA ALA A 348 -12.72 24.78 93.28
C ALA A 348 -12.88 23.34 92.79
N PHE A 349 -13.58 22.49 93.54
CA PHE A 349 -14.04 21.20 93.04
C PHE A 349 -15.04 21.42 91.89
N PRO A 350 -14.80 20.91 90.68
CA PRO A 350 -15.69 21.15 89.54
C PRO A 350 -17.15 20.79 89.79
N THR A 351 -17.40 19.70 90.53
CA THR A 351 -18.74 19.16 90.78
C THR A 351 -19.12 19.27 92.25
N ALA A 352 -18.34 18.66 93.15
CA ALA A 352 -18.64 18.64 94.58
C ALA A 352 -17.42 18.29 95.44
N ALA A 353 -17.37 18.84 96.64
CA ALA A 353 -16.54 18.30 97.72
C ALA A 353 -17.20 17.00 98.22
N PHE A 354 -16.48 15.89 98.08
CA PHE A 354 -16.94 14.55 98.45
C PHE A 354 -16.82 14.32 99.96
N GLN A 355 -15.64 14.57 100.53
CA GLN A 355 -15.39 14.38 101.97
C GLN A 355 -14.22 15.24 102.43
N GLY A 356 -14.25 15.64 103.69
CA GLY A 356 -13.16 16.37 104.33
C GLY A 356 -12.86 15.81 105.70
N VAL A 357 -11.60 15.96 106.12
CA VAL A 357 -11.18 15.75 107.50
C VAL A 357 -10.37 16.97 107.90
N CYS A 358 -10.68 17.54 109.06
CA CYS A 358 -9.82 18.50 109.71
C CYS A 358 -9.18 17.88 110.95
N THR A 359 -8.02 18.41 111.32
CA THR A 359 -7.29 18.03 112.52
C THR A 359 -6.62 19.25 113.12
N TYR A 360 -6.57 19.30 114.43
CA TYR A 360 -5.80 20.30 115.14
C TYR A 360 -4.29 20.13 114.94
N ASN A 361 -3.57 21.23 114.67
CA ASN A 361 -2.13 21.25 114.51
C ASN A 361 -1.43 21.68 115.82
N ASN A 362 -1.20 20.76 116.76
CA ASN A 362 -0.29 21.01 117.90
C ASN A 362 0.45 19.74 118.38
N PRO A 363 1.78 19.83 118.58
CA PRO A 363 2.60 18.74 119.11
C PRO A 363 2.58 18.51 120.64
N SER A 364 1.76 19.20 121.44
CA SER A 364 1.72 19.01 122.91
C SER A 364 0.33 18.67 123.47
N SER A 365 0.32 17.94 124.60
CA SER A 365 -0.76 17.14 125.19
C SER A 365 -1.95 17.92 125.79
N ALA A 366 -2.50 18.88 125.04
CA ALA A 366 -3.82 19.45 125.31
C ALA A 366 -4.90 18.59 124.63
N SER A 367 -6.06 18.41 125.28
CA SER A 367 -7.21 17.72 124.68
C SER A 367 -7.56 18.40 123.34
N PRO A 368 -7.65 17.66 122.20
CA PRO A 368 -7.96 18.27 120.93
C PRO A 368 -9.35 18.93 120.99
N PRO A 369 -9.54 20.11 120.35
CA PRO A 369 -10.85 20.71 120.25
C PRO A 369 -11.80 19.77 119.50
N ALA A 370 -13.08 19.79 119.86
CA ALA A 370 -14.09 19.20 118.99
C ALA A 370 -14.15 20.06 117.71
N ASP A 371 -14.01 19.43 116.56
CA ASP A 371 -13.94 20.09 115.27
C ASP A 371 -15.04 19.63 114.32
N SER A 372 -15.35 20.48 113.34
CA SER A 372 -16.27 20.16 112.27
C SER A 372 -15.75 20.76 110.98
N ILE A 373 -15.79 19.99 109.89
CA ILE A 373 -15.46 20.48 108.56
C ILE A 373 -16.71 20.44 107.67
N SER A 374 -16.91 21.49 106.90
CA SER A 374 -17.97 21.56 105.88
C SER A 374 -17.49 22.34 104.67
N PHE A 375 -18.16 22.14 103.53
CA PHE A 375 -17.85 22.78 102.27
C PHE A 375 -19.06 23.58 101.81
N PRO A 376 -19.19 24.86 102.24
CA PRO A 376 -20.38 25.65 101.92
C PRO A 376 -20.47 26.00 100.43
N THR A 377 -19.33 26.00 99.72
CA THR A 377 -19.27 26.06 98.26
C THR A 377 -18.17 25.12 97.76
N ASN A 378 -18.20 24.79 96.47
CA ASN A 378 -17.16 23.99 95.84
C ASN A 378 -15.74 24.59 95.92
N GLY A 379 -15.62 25.89 96.20
CA GLY A 379 -14.34 26.61 96.31
C GLY A 379 -13.96 27.02 97.72
N SER A 380 -14.66 26.55 98.76
CA SER A 380 -14.38 26.96 100.13
C SER A 380 -14.50 25.83 101.13
N VAL A 381 -13.74 25.93 102.20
CA VAL A 381 -13.78 25.03 103.35
C VAL A 381 -14.05 25.86 104.60
N THR A 382 -14.97 25.38 105.42
CA THR A 382 -15.28 25.95 106.72
C THR A 382 -14.89 24.94 107.80
N ILE A 383 -14.11 25.41 108.77
CA ILE A 383 -13.75 24.62 109.95
C ILE A 383 -14.35 25.31 111.16
N GLY A 384 -15.06 24.53 111.97
CA GLY A 384 -15.57 24.92 113.28
C GLY A 384 -14.70 24.33 114.38
N VAL A 385 -14.45 25.12 115.42
CA VAL A 385 -13.71 24.68 116.61
C VAL A 385 -14.54 24.95 117.85
N ARG A 386 -14.71 23.94 118.70
CA ARG A 386 -15.31 24.06 120.05
C ARG A 386 -14.32 23.60 121.10
N ALA A 387 -13.96 24.48 122.03
CA ALA A 387 -13.00 24.22 123.10
C ALA A 387 -13.13 25.20 124.27
N ASP A 388 -12.72 24.76 125.47
CA ASP A 388 -12.89 25.50 126.74
C ASP A 388 -11.75 26.52 127.02
N GLY A 389 -11.19 27.14 125.98
CA GLY A 389 -10.05 28.09 126.07
C GLY A 389 -10.28 29.42 125.37
N SER A 390 -9.27 30.30 125.35
CA SER A 390 -9.26 31.58 124.62
C SER A 390 -8.18 31.61 123.53
N GLY A 391 -8.41 32.33 122.43
CA GLY A 391 -7.45 32.48 121.32
C GLY A 391 -7.89 31.81 120.01
N ASN A 392 -6.90 31.45 119.18
CA ASN A 392 -7.11 30.77 117.90
C ASN A 392 -6.40 29.42 117.85
N TYR A 393 -7.04 28.44 117.21
CA TYR A 393 -6.46 27.14 116.90
C TYR A 393 -6.07 27.07 115.43
N ILE A 394 -4.86 26.57 115.17
CA ILE A 394 -4.40 26.28 113.82
C ILE A 394 -4.93 24.90 113.43
N MET A 395 -5.82 24.85 112.45
CA MET A 395 -6.45 23.64 111.95
C MET A 395 -5.89 23.30 110.58
N ARG A 396 -5.56 22.04 110.35
CA ARG A 396 -5.22 21.49 109.03
C ARG A 396 -6.41 20.72 108.49
N TYR A 397 -6.54 20.68 107.17
CA TYR A 397 -7.54 19.86 106.51
C TYR A 397 -6.98 19.12 105.31
N ILE A 398 -7.62 18.00 105.02
CA ILE A 398 -7.59 17.36 103.71
C ILE A 398 -9.03 17.27 103.19
N ALA A 399 -9.22 17.63 101.93
CA ALA A 399 -10.50 17.64 101.24
C ALA A 399 -10.37 16.82 99.96
N LEU A 400 -11.35 15.96 99.74
CA LEU A 400 -11.49 15.13 98.54
C LEU A 400 -12.73 15.61 97.79
N GLY A 401 -12.65 15.68 96.47
CA GLY A 401 -13.77 16.05 95.62
C GLY A 401 -13.43 15.86 94.16
N TYR A 402 -14.33 16.25 93.27
CA TYR A 402 -14.20 16.12 91.82
C TYR A 402 -15.08 17.13 91.10
#